data_AF-A0A7R9IKH8-F1
#
_entry.id   AF-A0A7R9IKH8-F1
#
_cell.length_a   1.000
_cell.length_b   1.000
_cell.length_c   1.000
_cell.angle_alpha   90.00
_cell.angle_beta   90.00
_cell.angle_gamma   90.00
#
_symmetry.space_group_name_H-M   'P 1'
#
loop_
_entity.id
_entity.type
_entity.pdbx_description
1 polymer ?
#
loop_
_entity_poly.entity_id
_entity_poly.type
_entity_poly.pdbx_seq_one_letter_code
_entity_poly.pdbx_strand_id
1 'polypeptide(L)'
;MKVLSEISRPLLRHLRVGRPVITRCLNTKIPRYPVTTPVDESKLPSRTRIDQKTVETLERLSLVDFGTEKGIETLEDAIRFADQIHLVDTTGEVLANAAVTEEEYFVAPPGNIPLTPREKLREEEELAEKL
;
A
#
# COMPACT_ATOMS: atom_id res chain seq x y z
N MET A 1 -59.52 -48.33 21.38
CA MET A 1 -58.11 -48.40 20.94
C MET A 1 -58.10 -48.13 19.43
N LYS A 2 -57.43 -47.14 18.84
CA LYS A 2 -56.14 -46.48 19.07
C LYS A 2 -56.29 -44.97 18.75
N VAL A 3 -56.08 -44.11 19.74
CA VAL A 3 -55.00 -43.09 19.84
C VAL A 3 -54.69 -42.32 18.55
N LEU A 4 -54.91 -41.01 18.62
CA LEU A 4 -54.40 -39.99 17.71
C LEU A 4 -52.86 -40.05 17.73
N SER A 5 -52.23 -40.46 16.64
CA SER A 5 -50.78 -40.33 16.48
C SER A 5 -50.46 -38.98 15.87
N GLU A 6 -49.90 -38.10 16.70
CA GLU A 6 -49.25 -36.86 16.32
C GLU A 6 -48.21 -37.10 15.21
N ILE A 7 -48.39 -36.45 14.07
CA ILE A 7 -47.37 -36.40 13.04
C ILE A 7 -46.38 -35.30 13.46
N SER A 8 -45.32 -35.74 14.14
CA SER A 8 -44.11 -34.97 14.40
C SER A 8 -43.54 -34.43 13.09
N ARG A 9 -43.63 -33.11 12.90
CA ARG A 9 -42.98 -32.41 11.77
C ARG A 9 -41.49 -32.29 12.09
N PRO A 10 -40.58 -32.92 11.32
CA PRO A 10 -39.16 -32.72 11.55
C PRO A 10 -38.79 -31.28 11.20
N LEU A 11 -38.15 -30.60 12.16
CA LEU A 11 -37.53 -29.31 11.94
C LEU A 11 -36.43 -29.45 10.87
N LEU A 12 -36.69 -28.91 9.68
CA LEU A 12 -35.66 -28.70 8.67
C LEU A 12 -34.68 -27.64 9.18
N ARG A 13 -33.70 -28.11 9.94
CA ARG A 13 -32.43 -27.44 10.19
C ARG A 13 -31.90 -26.94 8.85
N HIS A 14 -31.89 -25.62 8.69
CA HIS A 14 -31.43 -24.97 7.48
C HIS A 14 -29.95 -25.31 7.31
N LEU A 15 -29.62 -26.13 6.31
CA LEU A 15 -28.26 -26.15 5.80
C LEU A 15 -27.99 -24.73 5.31
N ARG A 16 -27.18 -23.98 6.05
CA ARG A 16 -26.49 -22.82 5.50
C ARG A 16 -25.60 -23.37 4.40
N VAL A 17 -26.11 -23.39 3.17
CA VAL A 17 -25.28 -23.48 1.98
C VAL A 17 -24.41 -22.24 2.04
N GLY A 18 -23.19 -22.40 2.57
CA GLY A 18 -22.18 -21.36 2.47
C GLY A 18 -22.09 -20.97 1.01
N ARG A 19 -22.29 -19.69 0.71
CA ARG A 19 -21.99 -19.18 -0.62
C ARG A 19 -20.58 -19.67 -0.98
N PRO A 20 -20.37 -20.32 -2.14
CA PRO A 20 -19.02 -20.62 -2.57
C PRO A 20 -18.29 -19.29 -2.62
N VAL A 21 -17.31 -19.13 -1.73
CA VAL A 21 -16.38 -18.03 -1.80
C VAL A 21 -15.76 -18.20 -3.16
N ILE A 22 -16.04 -17.25 -4.06
CA ILE A 22 -15.33 -17.14 -5.33
C ILE A 22 -13.87 -17.04 -4.93
N THR A 23 -13.14 -18.16 -5.02
CA THR A 23 -11.69 -18.15 -4.91
C THR A 23 -11.21 -17.40 -6.13
N ARG A 24 -11.16 -16.07 -6.00
CA ARG A 24 -10.36 -15.25 -6.88
C ARG A 24 -8.97 -15.86 -6.78
N CYS A 25 -8.42 -16.32 -7.90
CA CYS A 25 -7.01 -16.65 -7.99
C CYS A 25 -6.24 -15.35 -7.76
N LEU A 26 -6.11 -14.95 -6.50
CA LEU A 26 -5.34 -13.78 -6.10
C LEU A 26 -3.88 -14.10 -6.42
N ASN A 27 -3.11 -13.07 -6.79
CA ASN A 27 -1.66 -13.18 -6.95
C ASN A 27 -1.09 -13.88 -5.69
N THR A 28 -0.14 -14.81 -5.87
CA THR A 28 0.44 -15.60 -4.79
C THR A 28 1.09 -14.76 -3.68
N LYS A 29 1.39 -13.49 -3.97
CA LYS A 29 1.91 -12.48 -3.03
C LYS A 29 0.81 -11.82 -2.18
N ILE A 30 -0.47 -12.10 -2.44
CA ILE A 30 -1.59 -11.63 -1.62
C ILE A 30 -1.91 -12.68 -0.55
N PRO A 31 -1.84 -12.33 0.75
CA PRO A 31 -2.16 -13.25 1.83
C PRO A 31 -3.61 -13.75 1.74
N ARG A 32 -3.84 -15.07 1.89
CA ARG A 32 -5.20 -15.66 1.87
C ARG A 32 -6.00 -15.42 3.15
N TYR A 33 -5.31 -15.05 4.22
CA TYR A 33 -5.87 -14.74 5.52
C TYR A 33 -5.18 -13.49 6.07
N PRO A 34 -5.84 -12.69 6.90
CA PRO A 34 -5.22 -11.53 7.52
C PRO A 34 -3.98 -11.96 8.31
N VAL A 35 -2.87 -11.26 8.10
CA VAL A 35 -1.61 -11.49 8.80
C VAL A 35 -1.44 -10.38 9.84
N THR A 36 -1.33 -10.75 11.12
CA THR A 36 -1.10 -9.83 12.24
C THR A 36 0.27 -10.08 12.86
N THR A 37 1.30 -10.33 12.04
CA THR A 37 2.66 -10.50 12.54
C THR A 37 3.15 -9.17 13.12
N PRO A 38 3.56 -9.13 14.39
CA PRO A 38 4.13 -7.92 14.97
C PRO A 38 5.43 -7.56 14.24
N VAL A 39 5.68 -6.27 14.12
CA VAL A 39 6.89 -5.74 13.50
C VAL A 39 8.05 -5.91 14.46
N ASP A 40 9.21 -6.30 13.92
CA ASP A 40 10.44 -6.40 14.69
C ASP A 40 11.07 -5.01 14.89
N GLU A 41 10.75 -4.38 16.01
CA GLU A 41 11.24 -3.04 16.36
C GLU A 41 12.76 -2.95 16.48
N SER A 42 13.45 -4.06 16.73
CA SER A 42 14.92 -4.07 16.88
C SER A 42 15.67 -3.74 15.59
N LYS A 43 15.02 -3.93 14.44
CA LYS A 43 15.58 -3.68 13.11
C LYS A 43 15.18 -2.30 12.56
N LEU A 44 14.29 -1.58 13.24
CA LEU A 44 13.84 -0.27 12.81
C LEU A 44 14.88 0.82 13.13
N PRO A 45 14.92 1.90 12.33
CA PRO A 45 15.67 3.08 12.69
C PRO A 45 15.17 3.70 14.01
N SER A 46 16.03 4.50 14.65
CA SER A 46 15.69 5.25 15.86
C SER A 46 14.46 6.14 15.64
N ARG A 47 13.75 6.47 16.73
CA ARG A 47 12.52 7.27 16.62
C ARG A 47 12.89 8.68 16.21
N THR A 48 12.29 9.14 15.13
CA THR A 48 12.46 10.50 14.64
C THR A 48 11.84 11.48 15.65
N ARG A 49 12.62 12.50 16.03
CA ARG A 49 12.12 13.68 16.73
C ARG A 49 12.17 14.85 15.78
N ILE A 50 11.07 15.58 15.66
CA ILE A 50 10.93 16.62 14.64
C ILE A 50 11.20 17.99 15.25
N ASP A 51 12.15 18.73 14.66
CA ASP A 51 12.44 20.11 15.06
C ASP A 51 11.32 21.07 14.64
N GLN A 52 11.10 22.14 15.41
CA GLN A 52 10.06 23.14 15.12
C GLN A 52 10.18 23.75 13.72
N LYS A 53 11.42 24.02 13.27
CA LYS A 53 11.68 24.55 11.93
C LYS A 53 11.20 23.60 10.81
N THR A 54 11.33 22.30 11.05
CA THR A 54 10.87 21.26 10.12
C THR A 54 9.35 21.21 10.10
N VAL A 55 8.70 21.31 11.27
CA VAL A 55 7.24 21.42 11.37
C VAL A 55 6.73 22.61 10.56
N GLU A 56 7.23 23.81 10.81
CA GLU A 56 6.82 25.03 10.07
C GLU A 56 6.99 24.89 8.56
N THR A 57 8.05 24.19 8.12
CA THR A 57 8.29 23.94 6.69
C THR A 57 7.25 22.97 6.13
N LEU A 58 6.94 21.89 6.85
CA LEU A 58 5.93 20.92 6.47
C LEU A 58 4.54 21.56 6.43
N GLU A 59 4.19 22.42 7.38
CA GLU A 59 2.92 23.15 7.39
C GLU A 59 2.76 24.03 6.15
N ARG A 60 3.81 24.77 5.80
CA ARG A 60 3.80 25.64 4.61
C ARG A 60 3.71 24.87 3.30
N LEU A 61 4.37 23.72 3.20
CA LEU A 61 4.37 22.90 1.97
C LEU A 61 3.07 22.11 1.82
N SER A 62 2.54 21.57 2.91
CA SER A 62 1.33 20.74 2.89
C SER A 62 0.04 21.54 3.06
N LEU A 63 0.13 22.78 3.54
CA LEU A 63 -1.01 23.60 3.97
C LEU A 63 -1.83 22.97 5.10
N VAL A 64 -1.19 22.11 5.91
CA VAL A 64 -1.77 21.46 7.09
C VAL A 64 -1.17 22.08 8.35
N ASP A 65 -1.99 22.32 9.37
CA ASP A 65 -1.53 22.80 10.67
C ASP A 65 -1.14 21.61 11.57
N PHE A 66 0.12 21.61 12.03
CA PHE A 66 0.69 20.60 12.91
C PHE A 66 1.10 21.18 14.27
N GLY A 67 0.93 22.49 14.51
CA GLY A 67 1.47 23.25 15.64
C GLY A 67 0.93 22.87 17.03
N THR A 68 0.11 21.82 17.10
CA THR A 68 -0.35 21.23 18.35
C THR A 68 0.56 20.08 18.77
N GLU A 69 0.78 19.90 20.07
CA GLU A 69 1.59 18.79 20.62
C GLU A 69 1.11 17.41 20.10
N LYS A 70 -0.21 17.21 20.05
CA LYS A 70 -0.82 15.99 19.50
C LYS A 70 -0.57 15.81 18.00
N GLY A 71 -0.52 16.91 17.24
CA GLY A 71 -0.21 16.88 15.80
C GLY A 71 1.21 16.39 15.56
N ILE A 72 2.16 16.87 16.36
CA ILE A 72 3.56 16.43 16.31
C ILE A 72 3.68 14.97 16.73
N GLU A 73 3.03 14.55 17.81
CA GLU A 73 3.01 13.14 18.24
C GLU A 73 2.46 12.21 17.14
N THR A 74 1.34 12.61 16.52
CA THR A 74 0.73 11.85 15.42
C THR A 74 1.67 11.77 14.22
N LEU A 75 2.41 12.84 13.92
CA LEU A 75 3.37 12.88 12.82
C LEU A 75 4.58 11.97 13.11
N GLU A 76 5.11 11.97 14.34
CA GLU A 76 6.18 11.06 14.74
C GLU A 76 5.75 9.58 14.68
N ASP A 77 4.52 9.29 15.09
CA ASP A 77 3.95 7.93 15.01
C ASP A 77 3.71 7.48 13.57
N ALA A 78 3.28 8.39 12.69
CA ALA A 78 3.14 8.11 11.26
C ALA A 78 4.49 7.78 10.61
N ILE A 79 5.55 8.52 10.96
CA ILE A 79 6.91 8.22 10.50
C ILE A 79 7.35 6.85 11.01
N ARG A 80 7.11 6.57 12.30
CA ARG A 80 7.41 5.26 12.89
C ARG A 80 6.69 4.12 12.19
N PHE A 81 5.44 4.31 11.78
CA PHE A 81 4.70 3.36 10.99
C PHE A 81 5.31 3.16 9.59
N ALA A 82 5.77 4.24 8.94
CA ALA A 82 6.40 4.19 7.63
C ALA A 82 7.79 3.51 7.65
N ASP A 83 8.54 3.61 8.74
CA ASP A 83 9.87 2.99 8.88
C ASP A 83 9.87 1.47 8.63
N GLN A 84 8.73 0.82 8.82
CA GLN A 84 8.54 -0.60 8.57
C GLN A 84 8.84 -0.99 7.11
N ILE A 85 8.72 -0.04 6.18
CA ILE A 85 9.01 -0.27 4.76
C ILE A 85 10.48 -0.63 4.52
N HIS A 86 11.38 -0.19 5.40
CA HIS A 86 12.82 -0.52 5.30
C HIS A 86 13.13 -1.98 5.58
N LEU A 87 12.22 -2.71 6.24
CA LEU A 87 12.38 -4.14 6.54
C LEU A 87 11.98 -5.03 5.36
N VAL A 88 11.34 -4.47 4.34
CA VAL A 88 10.85 -5.21 3.19
C VAL A 88 11.91 -5.19 2.09
N ASP A 89 12.55 -6.34 1.85
CA ASP A 89 13.38 -6.51 0.67
C ASP A 89 12.49 -6.61 -0.57
N THR A 90 12.66 -5.68 -1.49
CA THR A 90 11.94 -5.62 -2.76
C THR A 90 12.84 -5.95 -3.95
N THR A 91 14.11 -6.28 -3.70
CA THR A 91 15.09 -6.57 -4.75
C THR A 91 14.65 -7.77 -5.58
N GLY A 92 14.59 -7.62 -6.90
CA GLY A 92 14.16 -8.67 -7.83
C GLY A 92 12.66 -8.99 -7.86
N GLU A 93 11.91 -8.67 -6.80
CA GLU A 93 10.47 -8.94 -6.68
C GLU A 93 9.62 -7.98 -7.54
N VAL A 94 10.04 -6.73 -7.71
CA VAL A 94 9.26 -5.74 -8.47
C VAL A 94 9.17 -6.11 -9.95
N LEU A 95 10.28 -6.56 -10.55
CA LEU A 95 10.33 -6.96 -11.96
C LEU A 95 9.50 -8.22 -12.22
N ALA A 96 9.41 -9.14 -11.26
CA ALA A 96 8.59 -10.35 -11.38
C ALA A 96 7.08 -10.05 -11.48
N ASN A 97 6.64 -8.84 -11.11
CA ASN A 97 5.25 -8.42 -11.27
C ASN A 97 4.93 -7.93 -12.69
N ALA A 98 5.94 -7.67 -13.53
CA ALA A 98 5.73 -7.19 -14.90
C ALA A 98 5.32 -8.33 -15.84
N ALA A 99 4.47 -8.03 -16.82
CA ALA A 99 4.13 -8.99 -17.86
C ALA A 99 5.30 -9.25 -18.83
N VAL A 100 6.11 -8.21 -19.10
CA VAL A 100 7.27 -8.24 -19.98
C VAL A 100 8.36 -7.35 -19.38
N THR A 101 9.59 -7.86 -19.34
CA THR A 101 10.80 -7.11 -18.99
C THR A 101 11.83 -7.27 -20.11
N GLU A 102 12.67 -6.25 -20.30
CA GLU A 102 13.76 -6.26 -21.27
C GLU A 102 14.97 -5.56 -20.63
N GLU A 103 16.13 -6.24 -20.62
CA GLU A 103 17.38 -5.71 -20.04
C GLU A 103 17.21 -5.14 -18.60
N GLU A 104 16.42 -5.81 -17.74
CA GLU A 104 16.12 -5.37 -16.36
C GLU A 104 15.23 -4.12 -16.26
N TYR A 105 14.59 -3.70 -17.35
CA TYR A 105 13.62 -2.61 -17.38
C TYR A 105 12.18 -3.10 -17.61
N PHE A 106 11.22 -2.32 -17.11
CA PHE A 106 9.79 -2.51 -17.41
C PHE A 106 9.50 -2.08 -18.85
N VAL A 107 8.88 -2.95 -19.63
CA VAL A 107 8.41 -2.59 -20.96
C VAL A 107 7.12 -1.77 -20.83
N ALA A 108 7.13 -0.55 -21.37
CA ALA A 108 5.93 0.29 -21.40
C ALA A 108 4.87 -0.35 -22.31
N PRO A 109 3.57 -0.21 -21.99
CA PRO A 109 2.50 -0.63 -22.89
C PRO A 109 2.64 0.01 -24.27
N PRO A 110 2.20 -0.68 -25.35
CA PRO A 110 2.23 -0.11 -26.70
C PRO A 110 1.44 1.21 -26.73
N GLY A 111 2.05 2.26 -27.30
CA GLY A 111 1.46 3.60 -27.40
C GLY A 111 1.96 4.60 -26.36
N ASN A 112 2.87 4.23 -25.46
CA ASN A 112 3.53 5.19 -24.57
C ASN A 112 4.65 5.93 -25.32
N ILE A 113 4.53 7.25 -25.48
CA ILE A 113 5.56 8.08 -26.13
C ILE A 113 6.63 8.42 -25.07
N PRO A 114 7.93 8.16 -25.32
CA PRO A 114 8.98 8.50 -24.36
C PRO A 114 8.96 10.00 -24.06
N LEU A 115 8.93 10.36 -22.78
CA LEU A 115 9.16 11.75 -22.37
C LEU A 115 10.60 12.12 -22.73
N THR A 116 10.80 13.29 -23.32
CA THR A 116 12.13 13.83 -23.58
C THR A 116 12.87 14.01 -22.25
N PRO A 117 14.14 13.55 -22.13
CA PRO A 117 14.92 13.74 -20.91
C PRO A 117 14.95 15.22 -20.49
N ARG A 118 14.75 15.47 -19.20
CA ARG A 118 14.67 16.82 -18.62
C ARG A 118 15.91 17.68 -18.87
N GLU A 119 17.06 17.06 -19.14
CA GLU A 119 18.30 17.73 -19.50
C GLU A 119 18.21 18.38 -20.89
N LYS A 120 17.62 17.69 -21.87
CA LYS A 120 17.41 18.24 -23.22
C LYS A 120 16.43 19.43 -23.20
N LEU A 121 15.44 19.39 -22.32
CA LEU A 121 14.49 20.50 -22.14
C LEU A 121 15.17 21.75 -21.55
N ARG A 122 16.12 21.59 -20.62
CA ARG A 122 16.87 22.71 -20.05
C ARG A 122 17.79 23.37 -21.07
N GLU A 123 18.45 22.58 -21.90
CA GLU A 123 19.31 23.09 -22.98
C GLU A 123 18.49 23.87 -24.02
N GLU A 124 17.27 23.40 -24.36
CA GLU A 124 16.34 24.10 -25.26
C GLU A 124 15.80 25.40 -24.65
N GLU A 125 15.47 25.42 -23.35
CA GLU A 125 15.05 26.63 -22.63
C GLU A 125 16.18 27.68 -22.56
N GLU A 126 17.42 27.26 -22.26
CA GLU A 126 18.59 28.16 -22.24
C GLU A 126 18.94 28.69 -23.64
N LEU A 127 18.65 27.94 -24.71
CA LEU A 127 18.86 28.39 -26.09
C LEU A 127 17.74 29.35 -26.53
N ALA A 128 16.51 29.12 -26.10
CA ALA A 128 15.36 29.99 -26.38
C ALA A 128 15.45 31.34 -25.66
N GLU A 129 16.09 31.40 -24.49
CA GLU A 129 16.33 32.65 -23.75
C GLU A 129 17.50 33.48 -24.33
N LYS A 130 18.27 32.92 -25.28
CA LYS A 130 19.39 33.58 -25.98
C LYS A 130 19.03 34.15 -27.37
N LEU A 131 17.75 34.10 -27.76
CA LEU A 131 17.19 34.73 -28.97
C LEU A 131 16.36 35.97 -28.61
#